data_AF-A0A352WAT5-F1
#
_entry.id   AF-A0A352WAT5-F1
#
_cell.length_a   1.000
_cell.length_b   1.000
_cell.length_c   1.000
_cell.angle_alpha   90.00
_cell.angle_beta   90.00
_cell.angle_gamma   90.00
#
_symmetry.space_group_name_H-M   'P 1'
#
loop_
_entity.id
_entity.type
_entity.pdbx_description
1 polymer ?
#
loop_
_entity_poly.entity_id
_entity_poly.type
_entity_poly.pdbx_seq_one_letter_code
_entity_poly.pdbx_strand_id
1 'polypeptide(L)'
;MKEIKVGVRELLETVFLPQDLNAKNQSSSRGTDGTEGHQFLTGKRPEGYRREVAVKFCHDSGDYRLIVQGRADGLFEESGMLIVEEIKTTYLNLADV
;
A
#
# COMPACT_ATOMS: atom_id res chain seq x y z
N MET A 1 16.83 -1.94 -24.45
CA MET A 1 16.12 -1.20 -23.40
C MET A 1 16.49 -1.79 -22.04
N LYS A 2 17.01 -0.99 -21.12
CA LYS A 2 17.41 -1.41 -19.77
C LYS A 2 16.24 -1.23 -18.80
N GLU A 3 15.90 -2.25 -18.04
CA GLU A 3 14.82 -2.18 -17.04
C GLU A 3 15.37 -1.85 -15.65
N ILE A 4 14.71 -0.89 -14.98
CA ILE A 4 14.93 -0.55 -13.57
C ILE A 4 13.62 -0.87 -12.85
N LYS A 5 13.67 -1.76 -11.86
CA LYS A 5 12.51 -2.14 -11.04
C LYS A 5 12.69 -1.59 -9.64
N VAL A 6 11.69 -0.91 -9.11
CA VAL A 6 11.74 -0.26 -7.80
C VAL A 6 10.38 -0.35 -7.11
N GLY A 7 10.39 -0.56 -5.79
CA GLY A 7 9.17 -0.45 -5.00
C GLY A 7 8.73 1.01 -4.87
N VAL A 8 7.43 1.28 -4.80
CA VAL A 8 6.92 2.66 -4.64
C VAL A 8 7.50 3.33 -3.39
N ARG A 9 7.62 2.60 -2.28
CA ARG A 9 8.22 3.10 -1.04
C ARG A 9 9.70 3.44 -1.23
N GLU A 10 10.47 2.53 -1.79
CA GLU A 10 11.90 2.71 -2.06
C GLU A 10 12.16 3.90 -3.00
N LEU A 11 11.33 4.06 -4.03
CA LEU A 11 11.40 5.19 -4.95
C LEU A 11 11.16 6.52 -4.21
N LEU A 12 10.10 6.58 -3.39
CA LEU A 12 9.81 7.77 -2.59
C LEU A 12 10.93 8.04 -1.59
N GLU A 13 11.49 6.99 -0.98
CA GLU A 13 12.60 7.10 -0.03
C GLU A 13 13.85 7.69 -0.69
N THR A 14 14.15 7.24 -1.91
CA THR A 14 15.32 7.70 -2.69
C THR A 14 15.16 9.15 -3.14
N VAL A 15 13.96 9.55 -3.57
CA VAL A 15 13.72 10.89 -4.13
C VAL A 15 13.54 11.93 -3.02
N PHE A 16 12.85 11.57 -1.94
CA PHE A 16 12.40 12.54 -0.93
C PHE A 16 13.13 12.45 0.40
N LEU A 17 14.01 11.45 0.63
CA LEU A 17 14.62 11.17 1.94
C LEU A 17 13.63 11.35 3.12
N PRO A 18 12.43 10.75 3.08
CA PRO A 18 11.47 10.85 4.16
C PRO A 18 12.10 10.26 5.42
N GLN A 19 12.36 11.12 6.39
CA GLN A 19 12.65 10.68 7.75
C GLN A 19 11.33 10.18 8.35
N ASP A 20 11.25 8.89 8.70
CA ASP A 20 10.15 8.38 9.50
C ASP A 20 10.25 8.98 10.91
N LEU A 21 9.51 10.08 11.14
CA LEU A 21 9.49 10.80 12.42
C LEU A 21 9.00 9.92 13.58
N ASN A 22 8.36 8.78 13.29
CA ASN A 22 7.77 7.86 14.26
C ASN A 22 8.59 6.57 14.48
N ALA A 23 9.82 6.48 13.95
CA ALA A 23 10.66 5.29 14.05
C ALA A 23 11.02 4.83 15.49
N LYS A 24 10.72 5.63 16.51
CA LYS A 24 11.14 5.37 17.90
C LYS A 24 10.26 4.39 18.69
N ASN A 25 9.03 4.06 18.27
CA ASN A 25 8.07 3.30 19.10
C ASN A 25 7.25 2.23 18.34
N GLN A 26 7.89 1.42 17.50
CA GLN A 26 7.22 0.28 16.88
C GLN A 26 7.31 -0.96 17.79
N SER A 27 6.36 -1.12 18.72
CA SER A 27 6.19 -2.41 19.40
C SER A 27 5.71 -3.46 18.41
N SER A 28 6.16 -4.72 18.56
CA SER A 28 5.72 -5.84 17.73
C SER A 28 4.20 -6.03 17.75
N SER A 29 3.52 -5.64 18.84
CA SER A 29 2.07 -5.65 18.97
C SER A 29 1.35 -4.81 17.90
N ARG A 30 1.95 -3.71 17.43
CA ARG A 30 1.31 -2.84 16.43
C ARG A 30 1.16 -3.55 15.09
N GLY A 31 2.15 -4.37 14.72
CA GLY A 31 2.12 -5.15 13.48
C GLY A 31 1.07 -6.25 13.52
N THR A 32 0.92 -6.94 14.65
CA THR A 32 -0.13 -7.96 14.84
C THR A 32 -1.52 -7.33 14.81
N ASP A 33 -1.75 -6.26 15.57
CA ASP A 33 -3.05 -5.60 15.66
C ASP A 33 -3.45 -5.00 14.29
N GLY A 34 -2.49 -4.46 13.54
CA GLY A 34 -2.70 -4.03 12.16
C GLY A 34 -3.13 -5.17 11.25
N THR A 35 -2.44 -6.32 11.32
CA THR A 35 -2.78 -7.50 10.53
C THR A 35 -4.18 -8.03 10.86
N GLU A 36 -4.55 -8.08 12.15
CA GLU A 36 -5.89 -8.46 12.60
C GLU A 36 -6.96 -7.49 12.08
N GLY A 37 -6.68 -6.19 12.10
CA GLY A 37 -7.55 -5.17 11.53
C GLY A 37 -7.81 -5.37 10.02
N HIS A 38 -6.76 -5.67 9.25
CA HIS A 38 -6.90 -6.00 7.82
C HIS A 38 -7.75 -7.26 7.62
N GLN A 39 -7.51 -8.32 8.40
CA GLN A 39 -8.26 -9.57 8.31
C GLN A 39 -9.75 -9.36 8.65
N PHE A 40 -10.03 -8.61 9.72
CA PHE A 40 -11.40 -8.29 10.15
C PHE A 40 -12.18 -7.51 9.10
N LEU A 41 -11.61 -6.43 8.56
CA LEU A 41 -12.28 -5.63 7.53
C LEU A 41 -12.47 -6.42 6.24
N THR A 42 -11.45 -7.16 5.83
CA THR A 42 -11.53 -7.98 4.62
C THR A 42 -12.61 -9.05 4.72
N GLY A 43 -12.80 -9.68 5.89
CA GLY A 43 -13.85 -10.68 6.10
C GLY A 43 -15.28 -10.13 5.94
N LYS A 44 -15.43 -8.81 5.88
CA LYS A 44 -16.72 -8.11 5.67
C LYS A 44 -16.90 -7.58 4.26
N ARG A 45 -15.93 -7.79 3.36
CA ARG A 45 -15.98 -7.28 1.99
C ARG A 45 -16.88 -8.16 1.11
N PRO A 46 -17.49 -7.58 0.05
CA PRO A 46 -18.40 -8.30 -0.83
C PRO A 46 -17.69 -9.39 -1.64
N GLU A 47 -18.49 -10.25 -2.27
CA GLU A 47 -17.98 -11.20 -3.26
C GLU A 47 -17.25 -10.47 -4.40
N GLY A 48 -16.14 -11.05 -4.86
CA GLY A 48 -15.27 -10.42 -5.86
C GLY A 48 -14.18 -9.50 -5.28
N TYR A 49 -14.15 -9.27 -3.95
CA TYR A 49 -13.05 -8.56 -3.31
C TYR A 49 -11.72 -9.32 -3.42
N ARG A 50 -10.72 -8.66 -3.99
CA ARG A 50 -9.36 -9.17 -4.11
C ARG A 50 -8.47 -8.51 -3.07
N ARG A 51 -7.75 -9.33 -2.31
CA ARG A 51 -6.80 -8.91 -1.28
C ARG A 51 -5.41 -8.76 -1.87
N GLU A 52 -4.60 -7.90 -1.25
CA GLU A 52 -3.14 -7.87 -1.46
C GLU A 52 -2.76 -7.77 -2.94
N VAL A 53 -3.42 -6.84 -3.66
CA VAL A 53 -3.36 -6.77 -5.11
C VAL A 53 -2.08 -6.08 -5.55
N ALA A 54 -1.24 -6.82 -6.28
CA ALA A 54 -0.03 -6.28 -6.87
C ALA A 54 -0.37 -5.24 -7.96
N VAL A 55 0.27 -4.07 -7.89
CA VAL A 55 0.12 -2.98 -8.85
C VAL A 55 1.48 -2.71 -9.50
N LYS A 56 1.46 -2.46 -10.82
CA LYS A 56 2.66 -2.18 -11.62
C LYS A 56 2.41 -0.99 -12.53
N PHE A 57 3.33 -0.03 -12.50
CA PHE A 57 3.38 1.09 -13.43
C PHE A 57 4.69 1.03 -14.23
N CYS A 58 4.62 1.29 -15.54
CA CYS A 58 5.79 1.30 -16.42
C CYS A 58 5.91 2.66 -17.10
N HIS A 59 7.10 3.24 -17.04
CA HIS A 59 7.43 4.50 -17.69
C HIS A 59 8.69 4.34 -18.53
N ASP A 60 8.59 4.69 -19.81
CA ASP A 60 9.67 4.57 -20.78
C ASP A 60 10.34 5.92 -20.97
N SER A 61 11.68 5.95 -20.90
CA SER A 61 12.49 7.15 -21.10
C SER A 61 13.81 6.81 -21.78
N GLY A 62 13.90 7.13 -23.08
CA GLY A 62 15.05 6.79 -23.92
C GLY A 62 15.34 5.29 -23.91
N ASP A 63 16.57 4.92 -23.56
CA ASP A 63 17.00 3.52 -23.48
C ASP A 63 16.54 2.80 -22.20
N TYR A 64 15.82 3.48 -21.30
CA TYR A 64 15.44 2.97 -19.99
C TYR A 64 13.92 2.76 -19.88
N ARG A 65 13.54 1.74 -19.10
CA ARG A 65 12.18 1.49 -18.61
C ARG A 65 12.18 1.46 -17.09
N LEU A 66 11.52 2.41 -16.47
CA LEU A 66 11.25 2.41 -15.04
C LEU A 66 9.98 1.60 -14.77
N ILE A 67 10.08 0.62 -13.89
CA ILE A 67 8.97 -0.21 -13.42
C ILE A 67 8.79 0.07 -11.94
N VAL A 68 7.69 0.74 -11.59
CA VAL A 68 7.33 1.02 -10.20
C VAL A 68 6.30 -0.02 -9.75
N GLN A 69 6.56 -0.67 -8.63
CA GLN A 69 5.72 -1.75 -8.10
C GLN A 69 5.22 -1.42 -6.71
N GLY A 70 3.99 -1.83 -6.42
CA GLY A 70 3.37 -1.67 -5.12
C GLY A 70 2.29 -2.72 -4.90
N ARG A 71 1.58 -2.58 -3.79
CA ARG A 71 0.48 -3.46 -3.43
C ARG A 71 -0.62 -2.62 -2.81
N ALA A 72 -1.84 -2.79 -3.29
CA ALA A 72 -3.03 -2.27 -2.63
C ALA A 72 -3.60 -3.35 -1.72
N ASP A 73 -4.20 -2.97 -0.60
CA ASP A 73 -4.79 -3.94 0.33
C ASP A 73 -6.06 -4.59 -0.25
N GLY A 74 -6.83 -3.84 -1.02
CA GLY A 74 -8.12 -4.25 -1.58
C GLY A 74 -8.41 -3.75 -2.99
N LEU A 75 -9.11 -4.58 -3.77
CA LEU A 75 -9.65 -4.19 -5.07
C LEU A 75 -10.96 -4.92 -5.35
N PHE A 76 -12.03 -4.17 -5.63
CA PHE A 76 -13.33 -4.73 -6.01
C PHE A 76 -14.10 -3.80 -6.93
N GLU A 77 -15.15 -4.30 -7.57
CA GLU A 77 -16.05 -3.51 -8.40
C GLU A 77 -17.39 -3.36 -7.69
N GLU A 78 -17.91 -2.13 -7.66
CA GLU A 78 -19.22 -1.81 -7.11
C GLU A 78 -19.91 -0.79 -8.01
N SER A 79 -21.14 -1.08 -8.43
CA SER A 79 -21.94 -0.19 -9.30
C SER A 79 -21.21 0.27 -10.58
N GLY A 80 -20.35 -0.59 -11.14
CA GLY A 80 -19.55 -0.30 -12.35
C GLY A 80 -18.30 0.55 -12.11
N MET A 81 -17.97 0.85 -10.85
CA MET A 81 -16.75 1.55 -10.47
C MET A 81 -15.74 0.58 -9.86
N LEU A 82 -14.48 0.70 -10.27
CA LEU A 82 -13.37 -0.02 -9.66
C LEU A 82 -12.92 0.74 -8.40
N ILE A 83 -13.02 0.09 -7.23
CA ILE A 83 -12.65 0.63 -5.93
C ILE A 83 -11.34 -0.01 -5.47
N VAL A 84 -10.36 0.84 -5.17
CA VAL A 84 -9.07 0.46 -4.58
C VAL A 84 -9.08 0.85 -3.10
N GLU A 85 -8.65 -0.05 -2.22
CA GLU A 85 -8.57 0.22 -0.78
C GLU A 85 -7.14 0.11 -0.25
N GLU A 86 -6.85 1.00 0.71
CA GLU A 86 -5.71 0.94 1.62
C GLU A 86 -6.28 0.95 3.04
N ILE A 87 -5.87 0.01 3.88
CA ILE A 87 -6.34 -0.16 5.25
C ILE A 87 -5.23 0.29 6.21
N LYS A 88 -5.63 1.03 7.25
CA LYS A 88 -4.75 1.44 8.34
C LYS A 88 -5.48 1.29 9.67
N THR A 89 -4.72 0.84 10.67
CA THR A 89 -5.16 0.87 12.07
C THR A 89 -4.40 1.95 12.82
N THR A 90 -5.06 2.56 13.79
CA THR A 90 -4.45 3.53 14.68
C THR A 90 -4.99 3.34 16.10
N TYR A 91 -4.16 3.66 17.08
CA TYR A 91 -4.60 3.79 18.48
C TYR A 91 -5.01 5.23 18.83
N LEU A 92 -4.72 6.18 17.93
CA LEU A 92 -5.17 7.55 18.06
C LEU A 92 -6.66 7.62 17.72
N ASN A 93 -7.35 8.60 18.28
CA ASN A 93 -8.68 8.92 17.80
C ASN A 93 -8.59 9.36 16.34
N LEU A 94 -9.57 9.02 15.51
CA LEU A 94 -9.58 9.43 14.10
C LEU A 94 -9.51 10.95 13.92
N ALA A 95 -10.06 11.73 14.86
CA ALA A 95 -9.95 13.19 14.85
C ALA A 95 -8.52 13.71 15.06
N ASP A 96 -7.62 12.86 15.57
CA ASP A 96 -6.24 13.18 15.93
C ASP A 96 -5.20 12.55 14.96
N VAL A 97 -5.66 11.90 13.89
CA VAL A 97 -4.81 11.30 12.83
C VAL A 97 -4.47 12.31 11.75
#